data_AF-A0A6I1FDF0-F1
#
_entry.id   AF-A0A6I1FDF0-F1
#
_cell.length_a   1.000
_cell.length_b   1.000
_cell.length_c   1.000
_cell.angle_alpha   90.00
_cell.angle_beta   90.00
_cell.angle_gamma   90.00
#
_symmetry.space_group_name_H-M   'P 1'
#
loop_
_entity.id
_entity.type
_entity.pdbx_description
1 polymer ?
#
loop_
_entity_poly.entity_id
_entity_poly.type
_entity_poly.pdbx_seq_one_letter_code
_entity_poly.pdbx_strand_id
1 'polypeptide(L)'
;MIDWREEDVNRFFSYHKTITYYGDEIPKYLVLENPDGDGWIIGMFYPFIGGEYVPLEEAGDVRLLFSTLKSAKNYVDFNLW
;
A
#
# COMPACT_ATOMS: atom_id res chain seq x y z
N MET A 1 -16.10 5.03 4.60
CA MET A 1 -16.30 3.60 4.28
C MET A 1 -14.95 3.07 3.85
N ILE A 2 -14.54 1.90 4.34
CA ILE A 2 -13.28 1.27 3.91
C ILE A 2 -13.55 0.63 2.55
N ASP A 3 -12.84 1.09 1.52
CA ASP A 3 -12.95 0.62 0.12
C ASP A 3 -11.59 0.03 -0.30
N TRP A 4 -11.55 -1.28 -0.48
CA TRP A 4 -10.40 -2.03 -0.97
C TRP A 4 -10.78 -2.71 -2.29
N ARG A 5 -9.99 -2.52 -3.34
CA ARG A 5 -10.22 -3.15 -4.64
C ARG A 5 -9.02 -3.98 -5.04
N GLU A 6 -9.29 -5.17 -5.55
CA GLU A 6 -8.29 -6.02 -6.18
C GLU A 6 -8.27 -5.69 -7.67
N GLU A 7 -7.19 -5.09 -8.15
CA GLU A 7 -7.05 -4.74 -9.57
C GLU A 7 -6.11 -5.68 -10.33
N ASP A 8 -5.28 -6.42 -9.60
CA ASP A 8 -4.37 -7.44 -10.12
C ASP A 8 -4.19 -8.53 -9.05
N VAL A 9 -3.78 -9.72 -9.44
CA VAL A 9 -3.71 -10.89 -8.56
C VAL A 9 -2.84 -10.56 -7.35
N ASN A 10 -3.40 -10.74 -6.15
CA ASN A 10 -2.73 -10.46 -4.87
C ASN A 10 -2.28 -8.99 -4.72
N ARG A 11 -2.95 -8.05 -5.37
CA ARG A 11 -2.72 -6.60 -5.25
C ARG A 11 -4.00 -5.85 -4.94
N PHE A 12 -4.05 -5.25 -3.76
CA PHE A 12 -5.23 -4.59 -3.23
C PHE A 12 -4.96 -3.11 -3.01
N PHE A 13 -5.75 -2.23 -3.64
CA PHE A 13 -5.60 -0.78 -3.56
C PHE A 13 -6.60 -0.16 -2.57
N SER A 14 -6.14 0.82 -1.78
CA SER A 14 -6.95 1.50 -0.75
C SER A 14 -7.72 2.69 -1.33
N TYR A 15 -8.83 2.46 -2.04
CA TYR A 15 -9.63 3.53 -2.67
C TYR A 15 -10.33 4.48 -1.68
N HIS A 16 -10.27 4.19 -0.39
CA HIS A 16 -10.73 5.08 0.68
C HIS A 16 -9.62 6.02 1.21
N LYS A 17 -8.37 5.89 0.74
CA LYS A 17 -7.24 6.78 1.03
C LYS A 17 -6.54 7.13 -0.28
N THR A 18 -6.89 8.26 -0.85
CA THR A 18 -6.38 8.73 -2.14
C THR A 18 -5.51 9.96 -2.00
N ILE A 19 -4.72 10.23 -3.03
CA ILE A 19 -4.05 11.51 -3.24
C ILE A 19 -4.36 12.02 -4.64
N THR A 20 -4.31 13.33 -4.81
CA THR A 20 -4.38 13.95 -6.13
C THR A 20 -3.00 13.91 -6.80
N TYR A 21 -2.90 13.30 -7.97
CA TYR A 21 -1.71 13.28 -8.82
C TYR A 21 -2.09 13.64 -10.26
N TYR A 22 -1.53 14.73 -10.79
CA TYR A 22 -1.90 15.29 -12.10
C TYR A 22 -3.41 15.52 -12.33
N GLY A 23 -4.17 15.76 -11.25
CA GLY A 23 -5.62 15.99 -11.31
C GLY A 23 -6.47 14.74 -11.15
N ASP A 24 -5.86 13.56 -11.12
CA ASP A 24 -6.53 12.28 -10.85
C ASP A 24 -6.41 11.89 -9.37
N GLU A 25 -7.44 11.24 -8.84
CA GLU A 25 -7.42 10.64 -7.50
C GLU A 25 -6.89 9.22 -7.58
N ILE A 26 -5.67 9.01 -7.06
CA ILE A 26 -4.96 7.74 -7.08
C ILE A 26 -4.91 7.16 -5.67
N PRO A 27 -5.08 5.84 -5.46
CA PRO A 27 -4.92 5.23 -4.13
C PRO A 27 -3.52 5.51 -3.59
N LYS A 28 -3.43 6.09 -2.39
CA LYS A 28 -2.15 6.39 -1.76
C LYS A 28 -1.38 5.13 -1.37
N TYR A 29 -2.12 4.09 -0.99
CA TYR A 29 -1.58 2.83 -0.50
C TYR A 29 -2.11 1.65 -1.32
N LEU A 30 -1.28 0.61 -1.39
CA LEU A 30 -1.70 -0.70 -1.82
C LEU A 30 -1.06 -1.77 -0.92
N VAL A 31 -1.70 -2.92 -0.82
CA VAL A 31 -1.16 -4.11 -0.16
C VAL A 31 -0.92 -5.17 -1.22
N LEU A 32 0.29 -5.72 -1.26
CA LEU A 32 0.65 -6.78 -2.20
C LEU A 32 1.37 -7.93 -1.50
N GLU A 33 1.28 -9.11 -2.08
CA GLU A 33 2.09 -10.25 -1.67
C GLU A 33 3.58 -9.91 -1.84
N ASN A 34 4.39 -10.30 -0.86
CA ASN A 34 5.81 -10.03 -0.85
C ASN A 34 6.51 -10.79 -2.01
N PRO A 35 7.17 -10.12 -2.96
CA PRO A 35 7.85 -10.81 -4.06
C PRO A 35 9.09 -11.58 -3.60
N ASP A 36 9.66 -11.22 -2.44
CA ASP A 36 10.92 -11.76 -1.91
C ASP A 36 10.71 -12.95 -0.95
N GLY A 37 9.47 -13.40 -0.74
CA GLY A 37 9.15 -14.54 0.14
C GLY A 37 7.75 -14.46 0.71
N ASP A 38 7.49 -15.20 1.79
CA ASP A 38 6.17 -15.25 2.39
C ASP A 38 5.76 -13.90 3.01
N GLY A 39 4.46 -13.60 2.94
CA GLY A 39 3.83 -12.47 3.63
C GLY A 39 3.36 -11.37 2.69
N TRP A 40 3.02 -10.23 3.29
CA TRP A 40 2.38 -9.10 2.64
C TRP A 40 3.13 -7.82 2.99
N ILE A 41 3.24 -6.93 2.02
CA ILE A 41 3.92 -5.65 2.16
C ILE A 41 2.96 -4.52 1.77
N ILE A 42 3.25 -3.32 2.25
CA ILE A 42 2.50 -2.12 1.90
C ILE A 42 3.32 -1.32 0.90
N GLY A 43 2.74 -1.00 -0.26
CA GLY A 43 3.26 0.00 -1.18
C GLY A 43 2.64 1.36 -0.87
N MET A 44 3.45 2.42 -0.84
CA MET A 44 2.99 3.80 -0.79
C MET A 44 3.35 4.51 -2.09
N PHE A 45 2.41 5.26 -2.64
CA PHE A 45 2.61 6.04 -3.85
C PHE A 45 3.48 7.27 -3.58
N TYR A 46 4.53 7.48 -4.37
CA TYR A 46 5.42 8.64 -4.31
C TYR A 46 5.34 9.46 -5.60
N PRO A 47 4.66 10.63 -5.56
CA PRO A 47 4.56 11.53 -6.72
C PRO A 47 5.92 12.06 -7.20
N PHE A 48 6.89 12.21 -6.28
CA PHE A 48 8.17 12.87 -6.55
C PHE A 48 9.16 12.05 -7.36
N ILE A 49 8.91 10.74 -7.53
CA ILE A 49 9.79 9.82 -8.28
C ILE A 49 9.13 9.33 -9.58
N GLY A 50 8.16 10.08 -10.12
CA GLY A 50 7.45 9.69 -11.33
C GLY A 50 6.10 9.01 -11.09
N GLY A 51 5.64 8.94 -9.84
CA GLY A 51 4.34 8.35 -9.50
C GLY A 51 4.42 6.83 -9.40
N GLU A 52 5.34 6.33 -8.58
CA GLU A 52 5.53 4.90 -8.37
C GLU A 52 5.14 4.50 -6.94
N TYR A 53 4.72 3.25 -6.78
CA TYR A 53 4.57 2.65 -5.45
C TYR A 53 5.90 2.08 -5.00
N VAL A 54 6.36 2.48 -3.82
CA VAL A 54 7.55 1.89 -3.18
C VAL A 54 7.15 1.21 -1.87
N PRO A 55 7.87 0.17 -1.45
CA PRO A 55 7.63 -0.49 -0.18
C PRO A 55 7.69 0.51 0.98
N LEU A 56 6.76 0.41 1.91
CA LEU A 56 6.79 1.15 3.16
C LEU A 56 7.81 0.52 4.11
N GLU A 57 8.68 1.36 4.67
CA GLU A 57 9.76 0.97 5.56
C GLU A 57 9.59 1.64 6.93
N GLU A 58 10.02 0.97 8.00
CA GLU A 58 10.19 1.53 9.33
C GLU A 58 11.55 2.23 9.47
N ALA A 59 11.72 3.00 10.55
CA ALA A 59 12.96 3.68 10.85
C ALA A 59 14.16 2.71 10.80
N GLY A 60 15.17 3.05 9.98
CA GLY A 60 16.31 2.18 9.71
C GLY A 60 16.14 1.28 8.48
N ASP A 61 15.29 1.68 7.53
CA ASP A 61 15.10 1.06 6.22
C ASP A 61 14.64 -0.42 6.30
N VAL A 62 13.89 -0.75 7.35
CA VAL A 62 13.36 -2.10 7.55
C VAL A 62 11.98 -2.19 6.89
N ARG A 63 11.85 -2.98 5.83
CA ARG A 63 10.56 -3.20 5.16
C ARG A 63 9.53 -3.77 6.13
N LEU A 64 8.35 -3.14 6.17
CA LEU A 64 7.21 -3.65 6.94
C LEU A 64 6.63 -4.91 6.27
N LEU A 65 6.78 -6.05 6.95
CA LEU A 65 6.28 -7.34 6.50
C LEU A 65 5.17 -7.85 7.43
N PHE A 66 4.06 -8.29 6.84
CA PHE A 66 2.88 -8.78 7.54
C PHE A 66 2.62 -10.25 7.20
N SER A 67 2.27 -11.06 8.19
CA SER A 67 1.96 -12.49 7.99
C SER A 67 0.62 -12.73 7.26
N THR A 68 -0.30 -11.76 7.29
CA THR A 68 -1.62 -11.88 6.64
C THR A 68 -2.02 -10.62 5.89
N LEU A 69 -2.78 -10.78 4.81
CA LEU A 69 -3.42 -9.69 4.09
C LEU A 69 -4.25 -8.79 5.02
N LYS A 70 -4.99 -9.40 5.96
CA LYS A 70 -5.84 -8.68 6.92
C LYS A 70 -5.02 -7.77 7.84
N SER A 71 -3.88 -8.23 8.35
CA SER A 71 -3.02 -7.39 9.20
C SER A 71 -2.42 -6.22 8.42
N ALA A 72 -2.00 -6.43 7.17
CA ALA A 72 -1.48 -5.37 6.33
C ALA A 72 -2.56 -4.31 6.02
N LYS A 73 -3.77 -4.74 5.61
CA LYS A 73 -4.91 -3.82 5.39
C LYS A 73 -5.28 -3.04 6.64
N ASN A 74 -5.38 -3.70 7.79
CA ASN A 74 -5.67 -3.02 9.05
C ASN A 74 -4.58 -2.00 9.43
N TYR A 75 -3.32 -2.29 9.13
CA TYR A 75 -2.24 -1.33 9.37
C TYR A 75 -2.45 -0.06 8.54
N VAL A 76 -2.73 -0.21 7.24
CA VAL A 76 -3.12 0.91 6.37
C VAL A 76 -4.33 1.64 6.94
N ASP A 77 -5.42 0.93 7.26
CA ASP A 77 -6.70 1.52 7.64
C ASP A 77 -6.60 2.35 8.93
N PHE A 78 -5.87 1.85 9.95
CA PHE A 78 -5.88 2.42 11.30
C PHE A 78 -4.59 3.13 11.73
N ASN A 79 -3.46 2.94 11.05
CA ASN A 79 -2.16 3.49 11.46
C ASN A 79 -1.56 4.47 10.45
N LEU A 80 -2.03 4.46 9.20
CA LEU A 80 -1.57 5.36 8.15
C LEU A 80 -2.62 6.44 7.85
N TRP A 81 -2.17 7.60 7.36
CA TRP A 81 -3.03 8.76 7.03
C TRP A 81 -3.09 8.98 5.54
#